data_AF-A0A820YAE9-F1
#
_entry.id   AF-A0A820YAE9-F1
#
_cell.length_a   1.000
_cell.length_b   1.000
_cell.length_c   1.000
_cell.angle_alpha   90.00
_cell.angle_beta   90.00
_cell.angle_gamma   90.00
#
_symmetry.space_group_name_H-M   'P 1'
#
loop_
_entity.id
_entity.type
_entity.pdbx_description
1 polymer ?
#
loop_
_entity_poly.entity_id
_entity_poly.type
_entity_poly.pdbx_seq_one_letter_code
_entity_poly.pdbx_strand_id
1 'polypeptide(L)'
;MRILFSDEKIFDLDGMYNSQNQRIWAASRDEADEKGGIKVKQKFPQKVMVWLGVCSKGVTPLVIFDPGTVDHSEYIQKVLPVALKYGNKTFGKHWTFQQDDKDHWPPNSPDLNPLHDCIWD
;
A
#
# COMPACT_ATOMS: atom_id res chain seq x y z
N MET A 1 12.83 3.17 -18.77
CA MET A 1 12.12 4.08 -17.84
C MET A 1 12.97 4.27 -16.58
N ARG A 2 13.22 5.50 -16.13
CA ARG A 2 13.98 5.83 -14.91
C ARG A 2 13.05 6.50 -13.90
N ILE A 3 11.99 5.78 -13.55
CA ILE A 3 10.97 6.24 -12.62
C ILE A 3 11.00 5.31 -11.42
N LEU A 4 11.00 5.90 -10.23
CA LEU A 4 10.71 5.21 -8.98
C LEU A 4 9.27 5.58 -8.62
N PHE A 5 8.34 4.64 -8.79
CA PHE A 5 6.97 4.77 -8.30
C PHE A 5 6.98 4.55 -6.81
N SER A 6 6.08 5.22 -6.09
CA SER A 6 5.92 5.01 -4.67
C SER A 6 4.50 5.24 -4.22
N ASP A 7 4.14 4.61 -3.10
CA ASP A 7 2.81 4.70 -2.52
C ASP A 7 2.85 4.27 -1.04
N GLU A 8 1.83 4.67 -0.29
CA GLU A 8 1.58 4.28 1.10
C GLU A 8 0.37 3.34 1.22
N LYS A 9 0.55 2.22 1.91
CA LYS A 9 -0.53 1.27 2.21
C LYS A 9 -0.70 1.11 3.72
N ILE A 10 -1.95 1.09 4.16
CA ILE A 10 -2.32 0.74 5.54
C ILE A 10 -2.62 -0.76 5.60
N PHE A 11 -1.99 -1.45 6.54
CA PHE A 11 -2.28 -2.83 6.91
C PHE A 11 -2.90 -2.84 8.31
N ASP A 12 -4.01 -3.56 8.49
CA ASP A 12 -4.64 -3.76 9.80
C ASP A 12 -4.67 -5.23 10.19
N LEU A 13 -4.88 -5.50 11.48
CA LEU A 13 -4.93 -6.87 12.02
C LEU A 13 -6.16 -7.67 11.56
N ASP A 14 -7.24 -7.00 11.17
CA ASP A 14 -8.48 -7.65 10.73
C ASP A 14 -8.33 -8.19 9.29
N GLY A 15 -7.37 -7.65 8.53
CA GLY A 15 -7.03 -8.07 7.18
C GLY A 15 -8.05 -7.65 6.12
N MET A 16 -7.74 -8.01 4.87
CA MET A 16 -8.62 -7.79 3.73
C MET A 16 -9.65 -8.93 3.66
N TYR A 17 -10.93 -8.59 3.82
CA TYR A 17 -12.03 -9.52 3.53
C TYR A 17 -12.59 -9.23 2.14
N ASN A 18 -12.42 -10.19 1.22
CA ASN A 18 -12.99 -10.11 -0.12
C ASN A 18 -14.22 -11.01 -0.20
N SER A 19 -15.40 -10.41 -0.08
CA SER A 19 -16.70 -11.12 -0.16
C SER A 19 -16.93 -11.83 -1.50
N GLN A 20 -16.24 -11.42 -2.57
CA GLN A 20 -16.36 -12.06 -3.88
C GLN A 20 -15.59 -13.38 -3.93
N ASN A 21 -14.46 -13.48 -3.24
CA ASN A 21 -13.56 -14.64 -3.26
C ASN A 21 -13.73 -15.56 -2.04
N GLN A 22 -14.20 -15.03 -0.91
CA GLN A 22 -14.39 -15.78 0.33
C GLN A 22 -15.87 -16.14 0.50
N ARG A 23 -16.33 -17.07 -0.33
CA ARG A 23 -17.73 -17.56 -0.31
C ARG A 23 -17.86 -18.83 0.50
N ILE A 24 -18.95 -18.94 1.24
CA ILE A 24 -19.32 -20.13 2.01
C ILE A 24 -20.53 -20.78 1.33
N TRP A 25 -20.40 -22.07 1.01
CA TRP A 25 -21.51 -22.87 0.52
C TRP A 25 -22.30 -23.42 1.71
N ALA A 26 -23.57 -23.03 1.79
CA ALA A 26 -24.51 -23.44 2.83
C ALA A 26 -25.93 -23.49 2.25
N ALA A 27 -26.77 -24.37 2.76
CA ALA A 27 -28.16 -24.51 2.36
C ALA A 27 -29.08 -23.49 3.05
N SER A 28 -28.65 -22.91 4.18
CA SER A 28 -29.35 -21.85 4.91
C SER A 28 -28.39 -20.79 5.46
N ARG A 29 -28.95 -19.66 5.91
CA ARG A 29 -28.18 -18.60 6.59
C ARG A 29 -27.61 -19.09 7.92
N ASP A 30 -28.38 -19.84 8.70
CA ASP A 30 -27.93 -20.38 9.98
C ASP A 30 -26.72 -21.30 9.81
N GLU A 31 -26.77 -22.19 8.80
CA GLU A 31 -25.64 -23.07 8.45
C GLU A 31 -24.44 -22.25 7.94
N ALA A 32 -24.67 -21.17 7.20
CA ALA A 32 -23.60 -20.28 6.76
C ALA A 32 -22.92 -19.61 7.96
N ASP A 33 -23.69 -19.16 8.94
CA ASP A 33 -23.20 -18.48 10.13
C ASP A 33 -22.40 -19.43 11.03
N GLU A 34 -22.88 -20.67 11.21
CA GLU A 34 -22.13 -21.76 11.88
C GLU A 34 -20.81 -22.08 11.17
N LYS A 35 -20.79 -22.03 9.84
CA LYS A 35 -19.58 -22.21 9.01
C LYS A 35 -18.67 -20.98 8.98
N GLY A 36 -18.95 -19.94 9.77
CA GLY A 36 -18.14 -18.73 9.87
C GLY A 36 -18.49 -17.65 8.83
N GLY A 37 -19.76 -17.58 8.43
CA GLY A 37 -20.34 -16.56 7.55
C GLY A 37 -20.42 -15.18 8.19
N ILE A 38 -20.40 -15.13 9.52
CA ILE A 38 -20.28 -13.88 10.27
C ILE A 38 -18.79 -13.53 10.38
N LYS A 39 -18.41 -12.38 9.81
CA LYS A 39 -17.07 -11.81 9.96
C LYS A 39 -17.13 -10.62 10.91
N VAL A 40 -16.62 -10.81 12.12
CA VAL A 40 -16.50 -9.74 13.10
C VAL A 40 -15.28 -8.90 12.75
N LYS A 41 -15.45 -7.57 12.70
CA LYS A 41 -14.35 -6.60 12.55
C LYS A 41 -14.24 -5.77 13.80
N GLN A 42 -13.02 -5.44 14.21
CA GLN A 42 -12.79 -4.49 15.28
C GLN A 42 -13.14 -3.08 14.76
N LYS A 43 -13.83 -2.26 15.57
CA LYS A 43 -14.20 -0.89 15.17
C LYS A 43 -12.97 0.01 14.95
N PHE A 44 -11.87 -0.30 15.65
CA PHE A 44 -10.59 0.40 15.57
C PHE A 44 -9.45 -0.63 15.68
N PRO A 45 -9.16 -1.38 14.61
CA PRO A 45 -8.07 -2.34 14.63
C PRO A 45 -6.74 -1.61 14.75
N GLN A 46 -5.75 -2.28 15.33
CA GLN A 46 -4.38 -1.79 15.22
C GLN A 46 -3.96 -1.85 13.76
N LYS A 47 -3.32 -0.78 13.30
CA LYS A 47 -2.93 -0.59 11.91
C LYS A 47 -1.51 -0.05 11.81
N VAL A 48 -0.82 -0.41 10.75
CA VAL A 48 0.51 0.07 10.41
C VAL A 48 0.46 0.67 9.01
N MET A 49 1.05 1.84 8.84
CA MET A 49 1.26 2.44 7.53
C MET A 49 2.65 2.05 7.04
N VAL A 50 2.72 1.64 5.78
CA VAL A 50 3.95 1.19 5.14
C VAL A 50 4.10 1.96 3.84
N TRP A 51 5.29 2.49 3.61
CA TRP A 51 5.69 3.05 2.34
C TRP A 51 6.62 2.09 1.60
N LEU A 52 6.44 2.01 0.28
CA LEU A 52 7.30 1.26 -0.61
C LEU A 52 7.52 2.03 -1.92
N GLY A 53 8.75 1.94 -2.44
CA GLY A 53 9.05 2.34 -3.81
C GLY A 53 9.34 1.13 -4.70
N VAL A 54 8.87 1.18 -5.95
CA VAL A 54 9.14 0.17 -6.97
C VAL A 54 9.62 0.78 -8.28
N CYS A 55 10.48 0.05 -8.97
CA CYS A 55 10.87 0.35 -10.33
C CYS A 55 11.19 -0.93 -11.10
N SER A 56 11.52 -0.78 -12.39
CA SER A 56 11.87 -1.92 -13.26
C SER A 56 13.10 -2.72 -12.82
N LYS A 57 13.90 -2.21 -11.87
CA LYS A 57 15.10 -2.87 -11.35
C LYS A 57 14.91 -3.51 -9.97
N GLY A 58 13.74 -3.34 -9.35
CA GLY A 58 13.42 -3.90 -8.04
C GLY A 58 12.71 -2.91 -7.12
N VAL A 59 12.65 -3.30 -5.85
CA VAL A 59 11.92 -2.62 -4.78
C VAL A 59 12.88 -1.96 -3.79
N THR A 60 12.46 -0.83 -3.21
CA THR A 60 13.20 -0.16 -2.13
C THR A 60 13.13 -0.99 -0.85
N PRO A 61 14.00 -0.72 0.13
CA PRO A 61 13.70 -1.06 1.52
C PRO A 61 12.34 -0.49 1.93
N LEU A 62 11.58 -1.25 2.71
CA LEU A 62 10.31 -0.82 3.26
C LEU A 62 10.53 0.25 4.34
N VAL A 63 9.67 1.25 4.37
CA VAL A 63 9.60 2.23 5.46
C VAL A 63 8.31 1.99 6.21
N ILE A 64 8.43 1.67 7.49
CA ILE A 64 7.30 1.42 8.38
C ILE A 64 7.15 2.65 9.28
N PHE A 65 5.96 3.24 9.29
CA PHE A 65 5.65 4.37 10.14
C PHE A 65 5.21 3.89 11.53
N ASP A 66 5.51 4.71 12.53
CA ASP A 66 5.04 4.45 13.89
C ASP A 66 3.51 4.65 13.95
N PRO A 67 2.79 3.95 14.85
CA PRO A 67 1.35 4.10 14.96
C PRO A 67 0.94 5.55 15.23
N GLY A 68 0.15 6.14 14.32
CA GLY A 68 -0.26 7.53 14.41
C GLY A 68 -0.65 8.13 13.07
N THR A 69 -0.75 9.46 13.02
CA THR A 69 -0.89 10.20 11.76
C THR A 69 0.50 10.44 11.20
N VAL A 70 0.77 9.95 10.00
CA VAL A 70 1.99 10.31 9.27
C VAL A 70 1.90 11.78 8.90
N ASP A 71 2.77 12.60 9.49
CA ASP A 71 2.92 14.01 9.13
C ASP A 71 3.90 14.16 7.96
N HIS A 72 3.79 15.28 7.25
CA HIS A 72 4.74 15.67 6.21
C HIS A 72 6.19 15.66 6.70
N SER A 73 6.43 16.04 7.96
CA SER A 73 7.76 16.03 8.56
C SER A 73 8.33 14.61 8.66
N GLU A 74 7.50 13.65 9.07
CA GLU A 74 7.90 12.26 9.21
C GLU A 74 8.17 11.63 7.84
N TYR A 75 7.36 11.97 6.84
CA TYR A 75 7.58 11.56 5.46
C TYR A 75 8.94 12.05 4.94
N ILE A 76 9.24 13.34 5.11
CA ILE A 76 10.52 13.94 4.70
C ILE A 76 11.71 13.24 5.37
N GLN A 77 11.58 12.92 6.66
CA GLN A 77 12.68 12.34 7.45
C GLN A 77 12.88 10.85 7.21
N LYS A 78 11.80 10.08 7.04
CA LYS A 78 11.88 8.61 6.95
C LYS A 78 11.91 8.11 5.49
N VAL A 79 11.14 8.73 4.60
CA VAL A 79 10.96 8.24 3.23
C VAL A 79 11.98 8.82 2.26
N LEU A 80 12.11 10.14 2.20
CA LEU A 80 12.97 10.78 1.19
C LEU A 80 14.43 10.28 1.21
N PRO A 81 15.09 10.04 2.36
CA PRO A 81 16.44 9.52 2.38
C PRO A 81 16.54 8.11 1.77
N VAL A 82 15.53 7.27 1.98
CA VAL A 82 15.45 5.92 1.42
C VAL A 82 15.25 5.98 -0.09
N ALA A 83 14.27 6.76 -0.54
CA ALA A 83 13.96 6.94 -1.96
C ALA A 83 15.15 7.53 -2.73
N LEU A 84 15.77 8.60 -2.21
CA LEU A 84 16.92 9.25 -2.85
C LEU A 84 18.14 8.34 -2.91
N LYS A 85 18.47 7.66 -1.81
CA LYS A 85 19.59 6.72 -1.77
C LYS A 85 19.40 5.58 -2.76
N TYR A 86 18.20 4.99 -2.79
CA TYR A 86 17.88 3.89 -3.69
C TYR A 86 17.88 4.35 -5.16
N GLY A 87 17.20 5.45 -5.47
CA GLY A 87 17.12 6.00 -6.82
C GLY A 87 18.50 6.37 -7.38
N ASN A 88 19.33 7.07 -6.59
CA ASN A 88 20.69 7.42 -7.00
C ASN A 88 21.57 6.18 -7.21
N LYS A 89 21.46 5.16 -6.35
CA LYS A 89 22.17 3.88 -6.53
C LYS A 89 21.72 3.14 -7.79
N THR A 90 20.42 3.19 -8.09
CA THR A 90 19.78 2.36 -9.11
C THR A 90 19.85 2.99 -10.51
N PHE A 91 19.77 4.31 -10.60
CA PHE A 91 19.66 5.06 -11.85
C PHE A 91 20.79 6.07 -12.07
N GLY A 92 21.63 6.35 -11.07
CA GLY A 92 22.63 7.40 -11.14
C GLY A 92 21.98 8.79 -11.07
N LYS A 93 22.29 9.65 -12.05
CA LYS A 93 21.72 11.00 -12.16
C LYS A 93 20.51 11.02 -13.10
N HIS A 94 19.59 11.96 -12.87
CA HIS A 94 18.40 12.22 -13.70
C HIS A 94 17.41 11.06 -13.74
N TRP A 95 16.70 10.86 -12.64
CA TRP A 95 15.55 9.96 -12.51
C TRP A 95 14.37 10.72 -11.92
N THR A 96 13.16 10.20 -12.15
CA THR A 96 11.92 10.80 -11.67
C THR A 96 11.43 10.02 -10.46
N PHE A 97 11.15 10.74 -9.39
CA PHE A 97 10.40 10.20 -8.27
C PHE A 97 8.92 10.47 -8.52
N GLN A 98 8.11 9.41 -8.65
CA GLN A 98 6.67 9.54 -8.82
C GLN A 98 5.98 9.31 -7.47
N GLN A 99 5.09 10.24 -7.15
CA GLN A 99 4.14 10.22 -6.04
C GLN A 99 2.79 10.73 -6.53
N ASP A 100 1.74 10.46 -5.77
CA ASP A 100 0.39 10.94 -6.03
C ASP A 100 0.27 12.45 -5.72
N ASP A 101 0.73 13.25 -6.68
CA ASP A 101 0.51 14.70 -6.71
C ASP A 101 -0.64 15.03 -7.66
N LYS A 102 -1.60 15.83 -7.19
CA LYS A 102 -2.78 16.26 -7.94
C LYS A 102 -2.45 17.11 -9.16
N ASP A 103 -1.29 17.76 -9.18
CA ASP A 103 -0.93 18.70 -10.25
C ASP A 103 -0.27 18.00 -11.46
N HIS A 104 0.37 16.86 -11.24
CA HIS A 104 1.17 16.16 -12.26
C HIS A 104 0.72 14.72 -12.54
N TRP A 105 -0.09 14.14 -11.66
CA TRP A 105 -0.66 12.81 -11.82
C TRP A 105 -2.18 12.89 -11.95
N PRO A 106 -2.80 12.17 -12.91
CA PRO A 106 -4.23 12.22 -13.08
C PRO A 106 -4.93 11.72 -11.80
N PRO A 107 -5.95 12.46 -11.30
CA PRO A 107 -6.67 12.06 -10.10
C PRO A 107 -7.39 10.72 -10.31
N ASN A 108 -7.49 9.92 -9.24
CA ASN A 108 -8.16 8.62 -9.25
C ASN A 108 -7.63 7.65 -10.32
N SER A 109 -6.31 7.63 -10.55
CA SER A 109 -5.67 6.74 -11.53
C SER A 109 -4.73 5.72 -10.86
N PRO A 110 -5.25 4.83 -9.99
CA PRO A 110 -4.45 3.80 -9.32
C PRO A 110 -3.90 2.77 -10.31
N ASP A 111 -4.60 2.54 -11.43
CA ASP A 111 -4.21 1.64 -12.52
C ASP A 111 -2.90 2.06 -13.22
N LEU A 112 -2.51 3.33 -13.09
CA LEU A 112 -1.27 3.84 -13.64
C LEU A 112 -0.07 3.69 -12.69
N ASN A 113 -0.31 3.28 -11.44
CA ASN A 113 0.72 3.05 -10.43
C ASN A 113 0.89 1.54 -10.19
N PRO A 114 2.06 0.95 -10.52
CA PRO A 114 2.27 -0.49 -10.37
C PRO A 114 2.20 -0.99 -8.92
N LEU A 115 2.32 -0.10 -7.91
CA LEU A 115 2.10 -0.48 -6.53
C LEU A 115 0.63 -0.87 -6.28
N HIS A 116 -0.31 -0.09 -6.79
CA HIS A 116 -1.74 -0.38 -6.65
C HIS A 116 -2.18 -1.60 -7.45
N ASP A 117 -1.74 -1.72 -8.71
CA ASP A 117 -2.22 -2.77 -9.63
C ASP A 117 -1.56 -4.15 -9.44
N CYS A 118 -0.39 -4.22 -8.78
CA CYS A 118 0.38 -5.47 -8.73
C CYS A 118 0.95 -5.84 -7.36
N ILE A 119 1.21 -4.87 -6.48
CA ILE A 119 1.97 -5.13 -5.23
C ILE A 119 1.06 -5.14 -4.02
N TRP A 120 0.09 -4.24 -3.98
CA TRP A 120 -0.82 -4.08 -2.85
C TRP A 120 -2.12 -4.87 -2.94
N ASP A 121 -2.33 -5.57 -4.05
CA ASP A 121 -3.51 -6.39 -4.32
C ASP A 121 -3.47 -7.77 -3.65
#